data_AF-A0A2C5ZIS5-F1
#
_entry.id   AF-A0A2C5ZIS5-F1
#
_cell.length_a   1.000
_cell.length_b   1.000
_cell.length_c   1.000
_cell.angle_alpha   90.00
_cell.angle_beta   90.00
_cell.angle_gamma   90.00
#
_symmetry.space_group_name_H-M   'P 1'
#
loop_
_entity.id
_entity.type
_entity.pdbx_description
1 polymer ?
#
loop_
_entity_poly.entity_id
_entity_poly.type
_entity_poly.pdbx_seq_one_letter_code
_entity_poly.pdbx_strand_id
1 'polypeptide(L)'
;MAGSETAAIASVLLEEMRRLEKMLAQYRLEDTLEQEYRKFMANDRAELIRREREILVRNSALDVRRPIQECLPIREQLASIDRTPSQRAQLASRQPLEWPKWNPKQDSFPYYINKLIFKYNTDEPLGLNGDKYAAWYNILHTLPDNSMKQIFTFWQLGGDDGTRSAKDLIEYICASFGRYLTRYARGLKSTNIERDASFRGNDEEEKYEYM
;
A
#
# COMPACT_ATOMS: atom_id res chain seq x y z
N MET A 1 39.39 39.26 -45.96
CA MET A 1 38.98 38.87 -44.59
C MET A 1 37.49 38.54 -44.44
N ALA A 2 36.63 38.83 -45.44
CA ALA A 2 35.18 38.56 -45.37
C ALA A 2 34.75 37.06 -45.33
N GLY A 3 35.66 36.12 -45.59
CA GLY A 3 35.32 34.68 -45.59
C GLY A 3 35.26 34.02 -44.21
N SER A 4 35.80 34.65 -43.17
CA SER A 4 35.85 34.04 -41.83
C SER A 4 34.53 34.22 -41.05
N GLU A 5 33.87 35.35 -41.21
CA GLU A 5 32.62 35.66 -40.48
C GLU A 5 31.45 34.85 -41.02
N THR A 6 31.38 34.65 -42.34
CA THR A 6 30.34 33.83 -42.98
C THR A 6 30.43 32.36 -42.56
N ALA A 7 31.64 31.82 -42.42
CA ALA A 7 31.86 30.46 -41.95
C ALA A 7 31.44 30.27 -40.48
N ALA A 8 31.70 31.26 -39.62
CA ALA A 8 31.29 31.24 -38.22
C ALA A 8 29.76 31.26 -38.07
N ILE A 9 29.08 32.13 -38.82
CA ILE A 9 27.60 32.22 -38.82
C ILE A 9 26.99 30.91 -39.31
N ALA A 10 27.51 30.31 -40.38
CA ALA A 10 27.02 29.03 -40.90
C ALA A 10 27.16 27.89 -39.88
N SER A 11 28.26 27.84 -39.13
CA SER A 11 28.46 26.83 -38.08
C SER A 11 27.47 26.95 -36.94
N VAL A 12 27.15 28.18 -36.50
CA VAL A 12 26.16 28.42 -35.43
C VAL A 12 24.77 28.01 -35.90
N LEU A 13 24.39 28.37 -37.13
CA LEU A 13 23.10 27.99 -37.70
C LEU A 13 22.95 26.47 -37.83
N LEU A 14 24.00 25.77 -38.26
CA LEU A 14 23.98 24.30 -38.35
C LEU A 14 23.79 23.64 -36.98
N GLU A 15 24.42 24.17 -35.92
CA GLU A 15 24.27 23.60 -34.58
C GLU A 15 22.89 23.86 -33.99
N GLU A 16 22.33 25.06 -34.20
CA GLU A 16 20.95 25.36 -33.79
C GLU A 16 19.93 24.51 -34.57
N MET A 17 20.14 24.26 -35.87
CA MET A 17 19.30 23.33 -36.64
C MET A 17 19.31 21.92 -36.04
N ARG A 18 20.50 21.38 -35.72
CA ARG A 18 20.61 20.07 -35.07
C ARG A 18 19.94 20.02 -33.71
N ARG A 19 20.04 21.10 -32.92
CA ARG A 19 19.39 21.21 -31.61
C ARG A 19 17.87 21.17 -31.75
N LEU A 20 17.31 21.92 -32.70
CA LEU A 20 15.88 21.93 -32.99
C LEU A 20 15.38 20.58 -33.50
N GLU A 21 16.15 19.89 -34.36
CA GLU A 21 15.82 18.54 -34.83
C GLU A 21 15.74 17.54 -33.67
N LYS A 22 16.68 17.60 -32.72
CA LYS A 22 16.64 16.76 -31.50
C LYS A 22 15.41 17.05 -30.64
N MET A 23 15.08 18.32 -30.44
CA MET A 23 13.88 18.69 -29.68
C MET A 23 12.60 18.21 -30.37
N LEU A 24 12.47 18.38 -31.69
CA LEU A 24 11.35 17.88 -32.48
C LEU A 24 11.22 16.35 -32.40
N ALA A 25 12.35 15.62 -32.43
CA ALA A 25 12.35 14.18 -32.25
C ALA A 25 11.86 13.77 -30.85
N GLN A 26 12.26 14.50 -29.81
CA GLN A 26 11.80 14.25 -28.44
C GLN A 26 10.29 14.50 -28.30
N TYR A 27 9.77 15.61 -28.81
CA TYR A 27 8.33 15.90 -28.80
C TYR A 27 7.50 14.82 -29.51
N ARG A 28 7.99 14.33 -30.67
CA ARG A 28 7.32 13.23 -31.40
C ARG A 28 7.29 11.93 -30.59
N LEU A 29 8.34 11.66 -29.81
CA LEU A 29 8.40 10.49 -28.94
C LEU A 29 7.39 10.62 -27.80
N GLU A 30 7.32 11.78 -27.16
CA GLU A 30 6.36 12.07 -26.09
C GLU A 30 4.91 11.94 -26.58
N ASP A 31 4.57 12.49 -27.74
CA ASP A 31 3.24 12.35 -28.36
C ASP A 31 2.90 10.87 -28.65
N THR A 32 3.88 10.10 -29.14
CA THR A 32 3.67 8.67 -29.42
C THR A 32 3.42 7.89 -28.13
N LEU A 33 4.16 8.20 -27.06
CA LEU A 33 4.03 7.56 -25.76
C LEU A 33 2.68 7.92 -25.11
N GLU A 34 2.23 9.16 -25.24
CA GLU A 34 0.91 9.58 -24.77
C GLU A 34 -0.21 8.88 -25.55
N GLN A 35 -0.08 8.72 -26.88
CA GLN A 35 -1.05 7.98 -27.68
C GLN A 35 -1.14 6.50 -27.28
N GLU A 36 0.00 5.84 -27.08
CA GLU A 36 0.04 4.44 -26.63
C GLU A 36 -0.56 4.30 -25.21
N TYR A 37 -0.27 5.24 -24.31
CA TYR A 37 -0.88 5.28 -22.98
C TYR A 37 -2.41 5.44 -23.06
N ARG A 38 -2.92 6.33 -23.91
CA ARG A 38 -4.38 6.49 -24.11
C ARG A 38 -5.01 5.23 -24.67
N LYS A 39 -4.38 4.54 -25.63
CA LYS A 39 -4.85 3.25 -26.16
C LYS A 39 -4.88 2.18 -25.07
N PHE A 40 -3.82 2.09 -24.26
CA PHE A 40 -3.74 1.16 -23.14
C PHE A 40 -4.88 1.39 -22.14
N MET A 41 -5.11 2.63 -21.71
CA MET A 41 -6.20 2.97 -20.79
C MET A 41 -7.60 2.70 -21.37
N ALA A 42 -7.78 2.91 -22.68
CA ALA A 42 -9.04 2.58 -23.35
C ALA A 42 -9.29 1.07 -23.39
N ASN A 43 -8.25 0.27 -23.64
CA ASN A 43 -8.36 -1.19 -23.68
C ASN A 43 -8.60 -1.79 -22.29
N ASP A 44 -7.89 -1.29 -21.27
CA ASP A 44 -8.08 -1.72 -19.88
C ASP A 44 -9.49 -1.41 -19.38
N ARG A 45 -10.02 -0.23 -19.71
CA ARG A 45 -11.42 0.14 -19.41
C ARG A 45 -12.42 -0.79 -20.12
N ALA A 46 -12.15 -1.19 -21.37
CA ALA A 46 -13.01 -2.11 -22.10
C ALA A 46 -13.02 -3.53 -21.49
N GLU A 47 -11.85 -4.02 -21.07
CA GLU A 47 -11.72 -5.29 -20.34
C GLU A 47 -12.45 -5.27 -18.99
N LEU A 48 -12.34 -4.17 -18.25
CA LEU A 48 -13.04 -4.00 -16.98
C LEU A 48 -14.57 -4.07 -17.17
N ILE A 49 -15.10 -3.36 -18.17
CA ILE A 49 -16.53 -3.40 -18.53
C ILE A 49 -16.95 -4.82 -18.95
N ARG A 50 -16.09 -5.55 -19.67
CA ARG A 50 -16.36 -6.95 -20.07
C ARG A 50 -16.47 -7.86 -18.84
N ARG A 51 -15.53 -7.78 -17.90
CA ARG A 51 -15.54 -8.58 -16.66
C ARG A 51 -16.73 -8.25 -15.77
N GLU A 52 -17.10 -6.99 -15.64
CA GLU A 52 -18.30 -6.59 -14.89
C GLU A 52 -19.57 -7.23 -15.48
N ARG A 53 -19.70 -7.24 -16.81
CA ARG A 53 -20.83 -7.92 -17.49
C ARG A 53 -20.83 -9.42 -17.26
N GLU A 54 -19.67 -10.08 -17.29
CA GLU A 54 -19.56 -11.52 -17.03
C GLU A 54 -19.98 -11.87 -15.59
N ILE A 55 -19.61 -11.06 -14.60
CA ILE A 55 -20.03 -11.23 -13.21
C ILE A 55 -21.55 -11.09 -13.07
N LEU A 56 -22.15 -10.08 -13.71
CA LEU A 56 -23.60 -9.87 -13.69
C LEU A 56 -24.36 -11.05 -14.31
N VAL A 57 -23.88 -11.60 -15.43
CA VAL A 57 -24.47 -12.79 -16.08
C VAL A 57 -24.31 -14.03 -15.20
N ARG A 58 -23.15 -14.21 -14.57
CA ARG A 58 -22.92 -15.35 -13.66
C ARG A 58 -23.81 -15.30 -12.43
N ASN A 59 -24.04 -14.11 -11.88
CA ASN A 59 -24.89 -13.90 -10.71
C ASN A 59 -26.39 -14.03 -11.03
N SER A 60 -26.84 -13.61 -12.23
CA SER A 60 -28.23 -13.81 -12.64
C SER A 60 -28.55 -15.27 -12.97
N ALA A 61 -27.57 -16.05 -13.41
CA ALA A 61 -27.70 -17.50 -13.62
C ALA A 61 -27.74 -18.32 -12.31
N LEU A 62 -27.39 -17.71 -11.16
CA LEU A 62 -27.39 -18.34 -9.85
C LEU A 62 -28.72 -18.21 -9.10
N ASP A 63 -29.83 -17.96 -9.80
CA ASP A 63 -31.20 -18.02 -9.27
C ASP A 63 -31.65 -19.48 -9.02
N VAL A 64 -30.80 -20.26 -8.35
CA VAL A 64 -31.07 -21.59 -7.84
C VAL A 64 -31.51 -21.43 -6.39
N ARG A 65 -32.83 -21.44 -6.21
CA ARG A 65 -33.56 -21.83 -5.00
C ARG A 65 -32.71 -22.73 -4.08
N ARG A 66 -32.02 -22.14 -3.11
CA ARG A 66 -31.57 -22.87 -1.92
C ARG A 66 -32.44 -22.39 -0.76
N PRO A 67 -33.07 -23.31 0.00
CA PRO A 67 -33.60 -22.96 1.30
C PRO A 67 -32.41 -22.56 2.16
N ILE A 68 -32.40 -21.31 2.61
CA ILE A 68 -31.42 -20.80 3.55
C ILE A 68 -31.74 -21.45 4.89
N GLN A 69 -31.04 -22.52 5.24
CA GLN A 69 -30.90 -22.93 6.62
C GLN A 69 -29.78 -22.06 7.20
N GLU A 70 -30.22 -21.06 7.97
CA GLU A 70 -29.45 -19.97 8.55
C GLU A 70 -28.27 -20.48 9.38
N CYS A 71 -27.06 -20.34 8.83
CA CYS A 71 -25.86 -20.16 9.64
C CYS A 71 -25.54 -18.67 9.57
N LEU A 72 -26.08 -17.92 10.53
CA LEU A 72 -25.85 -16.48 10.67
C LEU A 72 -24.33 -16.24 10.77
N PRO A 73 -23.76 -15.34 9.95
CA PRO A 73 -22.34 -15.03 10.00
C PRO A 73 -21.98 -14.43 11.37
N ILE A 74 -20.78 -14.73 11.87
CA ILE A 74 -20.19 -14.19 13.12
C ILE A 74 -20.31 -12.65 13.25
N ARG A 75 -20.54 -11.94 12.14
CA ARG A 75 -20.85 -10.51 12.11
C ARG A 75 -22.13 -10.13 12.89
N GLU A 76 -23.11 -11.02 12.99
CA GLU A 76 -24.32 -10.82 13.80
C GLU A 76 -24.09 -11.11 15.30
N GLN A 77 -23.12 -11.96 15.63
CA GLN A 77 -22.79 -12.24 17.04
C GLN A 77 -22.05 -11.07 17.72
N LEU A 78 -21.44 -10.16 16.95
CA LEU A 78 -20.89 -8.90 17.46
C LEU A 78 -21.90 -7.74 17.41
N ALA A 79 -22.96 -7.86 16.59
CA ALA A 79 -24.06 -6.90 16.57
C ALA A 79 -25.05 -7.10 17.74
N SER A 80 -25.06 -8.27 18.36
CA SER A 80 -25.88 -8.60 19.53
C SER A 80 -25.26 -8.22 20.89
N ILE A 81 -24.09 -7.57 20.90
CA ILE A 81 -23.70 -6.83 22.11
C ILE A 81 -24.61 -5.61 22.15
N ASP A 82 -25.73 -5.73 22.88
CA ASP A 82 -26.67 -4.65 23.13
C ASP A 82 -25.92 -3.51 23.84
N ARG A 83 -25.33 -2.63 23.03
CA ARG A 83 -24.71 -1.41 23.53
C ARG A 83 -25.82 -0.61 24.17
N THR A 84 -25.69 -0.36 25.47
CA THR A 84 -26.66 0.44 26.21
C THR A 84 -26.85 1.79 25.50
N PRO A 85 -28.03 2.42 25.58
CA PRO A 85 -28.26 3.73 24.98
C PRO A 85 -27.21 4.77 25.38
N SER A 86 -26.66 4.64 26.61
CA SER A 86 -25.55 5.45 27.11
C SER A 86 -24.24 5.24 26.33
N GLN A 87 -23.88 3.99 26.01
CA GLN A 87 -22.70 3.69 25.18
C GLN A 87 -22.90 4.16 23.73
N ARG A 88 -24.12 4.04 23.17
CA ARG A 88 -24.41 4.56 21.83
C ARG A 88 -24.30 6.10 21.78
N ALA A 89 -24.78 6.80 22.81
CA ALA A 89 -24.65 8.25 22.93
C ALA A 89 -23.18 8.70 23.08
N GLN A 90 -22.39 7.99 23.89
CA GLN A 90 -20.95 8.27 24.02
C GLN A 90 -20.20 8.05 22.70
N LEU A 91 -20.51 6.98 21.97
CA LEU A 91 -19.93 6.70 20.66
C LEU A 91 -20.34 7.73 19.60
N ALA A 92 -21.57 8.23 19.64
CA ALA A 92 -22.05 9.29 18.74
C ALA A 92 -21.38 10.65 19.00
N SER A 93 -20.91 10.90 20.24
CA SER A 93 -20.20 12.14 20.60
C SER A 93 -18.71 12.11 20.29
N ARG A 94 -18.18 10.94 19.92
CA ARG A 94 -16.74 10.74 19.76
C ARG A 94 -16.24 11.38 18.46
N GLN A 95 -15.16 12.14 18.56
CA GLN A 95 -14.44 12.67 17.39
C GLN A 95 -13.60 11.58 16.69
N PRO A 96 -13.46 11.64 15.36
CA PRO A 96 -12.61 10.71 14.62
C PRO A 96 -11.16 10.78 15.11
N LEU A 97 -10.49 9.63 15.20
CA LEU A 97 -9.07 9.60 15.56
C LEU A 97 -8.22 10.24 14.44
N GLU A 98 -7.06 10.79 14.79
CA GLU A 98 -6.12 11.28 13.78
C GLU A 98 -5.50 10.11 13.00
N TRP A 99 -5.39 10.26 11.68
CA TRP A 99 -4.70 9.29 10.83
C TRP A 99 -3.19 9.27 11.15
N PRO A 100 -2.60 8.13 11.54
CA PRO A 100 -1.19 8.08 11.91
C PRO A 100 -0.33 8.28 10.67
N LYS A 101 0.69 9.15 10.72
CA LYS A 101 1.66 9.31 9.62
C LYS A 101 2.83 8.34 9.77
N TRP A 102 3.22 7.69 8.68
CA TRP A 102 4.39 6.82 8.68
C TRP A 102 5.68 7.61 8.44
N ASN A 103 6.64 7.45 9.34
CA ASN A 103 8.01 7.92 9.14
C ASN A 103 8.81 6.81 8.41
N PRO A 104 9.49 7.08 7.29
CA PRO A 104 10.21 6.04 6.54
C PRO A 104 11.41 5.40 7.27
N LYS A 105 11.65 5.71 8.55
CA LYS A 105 12.57 4.95 9.42
C LYS A 105 12.12 3.50 9.55
N GLN A 106 13.08 2.58 9.38
CA GLN A 106 12.84 1.14 9.26
C GLN A 106 12.17 0.53 10.52
N ASP A 107 12.54 1.00 11.70
CA ASP A 107 11.99 0.51 12.98
C ASP A 107 10.60 1.07 13.31
N SER A 108 10.12 2.04 12.55
CA SER A 108 8.85 2.73 12.84
C SER A 108 7.64 2.03 12.23
N PHE A 109 7.83 1.18 11.22
CA PHE A 109 6.74 0.55 10.49
C PHE A 109 5.80 -0.29 11.37
N PRO A 110 6.27 -1.16 12.29
CA PRO A 110 5.39 -1.89 13.21
C PRO A 110 4.48 -0.99 14.04
N TYR A 111 5.03 0.13 14.53
CA TYR A 111 4.26 1.07 15.35
C TYR A 111 3.23 1.81 14.52
N TYR A 112 3.60 2.21 13.30
CA TYR A 112 2.68 2.84 12.35
C TYR A 112 1.52 1.91 11.99
N ILE A 113 1.82 0.67 11.58
CA ILE A 113 0.78 -0.24 11.09
C ILE A 113 -0.20 -0.66 12.19
N ASN A 114 0.29 -0.87 13.42
CA ASN A 114 -0.56 -1.15 14.57
C ASN A 114 -1.50 0.02 14.88
N LYS A 115 -1.00 1.27 14.82
CA LYS A 115 -1.83 2.46 15.00
C LYS A 115 -2.88 2.62 13.88
N LEU A 116 -2.50 2.31 12.65
CA LEU A 116 -3.39 2.40 11.50
C LEU A 116 -4.55 1.39 11.62
N ILE A 117 -4.23 0.13 11.92
CA ILE A 117 -5.22 -0.94 12.14
C ILE A 117 -6.12 -0.59 13.31
N PHE A 118 -5.54 -0.13 14.42
CA PHE A 118 -6.30 0.28 15.60
C PHE A 118 -7.30 1.40 15.26
N LYS A 119 -6.85 2.46 14.59
CA LYS A 119 -7.74 3.55 14.15
C LYS A 119 -8.84 3.02 13.24
N TYR A 120 -8.50 2.29 12.17
CA TYR A 120 -9.47 1.81 11.19
C TYR A 120 -10.55 0.97 11.85
N ASN A 121 -10.17 -0.04 12.63
CA ASN A 121 -11.11 -0.94 13.31
C ASN A 121 -11.97 -0.25 14.37
N THR A 122 -11.49 0.87 14.92
CA THR A 122 -12.23 1.61 15.94
C THR A 122 -13.25 2.57 15.31
N ASP A 123 -12.87 3.24 14.23
CA ASP A 123 -13.68 4.29 13.61
C ASP A 123 -14.63 3.72 12.51
N GLU A 124 -14.31 2.58 11.89
CA GLU A 124 -15.12 1.95 10.84
C GLU A 124 -16.52 1.53 11.31
N PRO A 125 -16.69 0.83 12.46
CA PRO A 125 -18.02 0.43 12.94
C PRO A 125 -18.88 1.62 13.38
N LEU A 126 -18.26 2.81 13.51
CA LEU A 126 -18.91 4.06 13.89
C LEU A 126 -19.20 4.95 12.67
N GLY A 127 -18.79 4.54 11.46
CA GLY A 127 -18.92 5.36 10.25
C GLY A 127 -18.05 6.62 10.26
N LEU A 128 -17.04 6.69 11.13
CA LEU A 128 -16.19 7.88 11.32
C LEU A 128 -15.04 7.97 10.30
N ASN A 129 -14.83 6.94 9.48
CA ASN A 129 -13.83 6.95 8.40
C ASN A 129 -14.33 7.64 7.10
N GLY A 130 -15.59 8.07 7.07
CA GLY A 130 -16.25 8.55 5.87
C GLY A 130 -16.75 7.39 5.00
N ASP A 131 -16.93 7.64 3.71
CA ASP A 131 -17.25 6.58 2.75
C ASP A 131 -16.03 5.69 2.47
N LYS A 132 -16.26 4.58 1.75
CA LYS A 132 -15.23 3.60 1.39
C LYS A 132 -14.03 4.24 0.65
N TYR A 133 -14.27 5.26 -0.17
CA TYR A 133 -13.23 5.95 -0.93
C TYR A 133 -12.45 6.95 -0.08
N ALA A 134 -13.12 7.66 0.82
CA ALA A 134 -12.53 8.59 1.76
C ALA A 134 -11.60 7.87 2.75
N ALA A 135 -12.04 6.72 3.30
CA ALA A 135 -11.21 5.90 4.17
C ALA A 135 -9.92 5.46 3.45
N TRP A 136 -10.07 4.97 2.22
CA TRP A 136 -8.96 4.56 1.37
C TRP A 136 -7.99 5.71 1.07
N TYR A 137 -8.52 6.87 0.65
CA TYR A 137 -7.73 8.05 0.32
C TYR A 137 -6.95 8.55 1.54
N ASN A 138 -7.59 8.59 2.71
CA ASN A 138 -6.93 9.00 3.94
C ASN A 138 -5.78 8.05 4.32
N ILE A 139 -5.97 6.74 4.18
CA ILE A 139 -4.90 5.74 4.41
C ILE A 139 -3.73 5.99 3.45
N LEU A 140 -4.00 6.25 2.17
CA LEU A 140 -2.95 6.55 1.19
C LEU A 140 -2.05 7.71 1.64
N HIS A 141 -2.67 8.79 2.12
CA HIS A 141 -1.97 9.99 2.59
C HIS A 141 -1.25 9.83 3.94
N THR A 142 -1.36 8.68 4.59
CA THR A 142 -0.51 8.36 5.74
C THR A 142 0.91 7.93 5.38
N LEU A 143 1.14 7.61 4.10
CA LEU A 143 2.40 7.07 3.61
C LEU A 143 3.31 8.18 3.06
N PRO A 144 4.64 8.02 3.16
CA PRO A 144 5.59 8.88 2.45
C PRO A 144 5.41 8.78 0.93
N ASP A 145 5.71 9.86 0.20
CA ASP A 145 5.51 9.95 -1.26
C ASP A 145 6.15 8.78 -2.04
N ASN A 146 7.35 8.36 -1.65
CA ASN A 146 8.04 7.24 -2.29
C ASN A 146 7.31 5.91 -2.06
N SER A 147 6.73 5.70 -0.89
CA SER A 147 5.95 4.50 -0.56
C SER A 147 4.60 4.52 -1.27
N MET A 148 3.99 5.71 -1.40
CA MET A 148 2.74 5.91 -2.14
C MET A 148 2.88 5.49 -3.61
N LYS A 149 4.00 5.82 -4.26
CA LYS A 149 4.30 5.39 -5.64
C LYS A 149 4.41 3.87 -5.77
N GLN A 150 4.97 3.18 -4.78
CA GLN A 150 5.15 1.73 -4.82
C GLN A 150 3.84 0.95 -4.73
N ILE A 151 2.87 1.49 -4.01
CA ILE A 151 1.54 0.88 -3.87
C ILE A 151 0.56 1.35 -4.96
N PHE A 152 0.97 2.23 -5.87
CA PHE A 152 0.12 2.70 -6.96
C PHE A 152 -0.27 1.57 -7.94
N THR A 153 0.54 0.53 -8.06
CA THR A 153 0.20 -0.69 -8.81
C THR A 153 -0.98 -1.44 -8.19
N PHE A 154 -1.09 -1.47 -6.85
CA PHE A 154 -2.29 -1.97 -6.18
C PHE A 154 -3.53 -1.12 -6.49
N TRP A 155 -3.37 0.19 -6.66
CA TRP A 155 -4.48 1.05 -7.06
C TRP A 155 -5.04 0.70 -8.45
N GLN A 156 -4.16 0.35 -9.40
CA GLN A 156 -4.57 -0.05 -10.74
C GLN A 156 -5.30 -1.40 -10.74
N LEU A 157 -4.78 -2.37 -9.99
CA LEU A 157 -5.27 -3.76 -10.02
C LEU A 157 -6.43 -4.04 -9.04
N GLY A 158 -6.54 -3.27 -7.96
CA GLY A 158 -7.44 -3.56 -6.85
C GLY A 158 -6.92 -4.66 -5.93
N GLY A 159 -7.74 -5.04 -4.93
CA GLY A 159 -7.51 -6.24 -4.13
C GLY A 159 -7.67 -7.54 -4.94
N ASP A 160 -7.57 -8.69 -4.27
CA ASP A 160 -7.66 -10.01 -4.93
C ASP A 160 -8.99 -10.24 -5.67
N ASP A 161 -10.05 -9.52 -5.26
CA ASP A 161 -11.38 -9.53 -5.87
C ASP A 161 -11.61 -8.37 -6.86
N GLY A 162 -10.57 -7.56 -7.13
CA GLY A 162 -10.64 -6.34 -7.93
C GLY A 162 -11.30 -5.16 -7.22
N THR A 163 -11.74 -5.32 -5.96
CA THR A 163 -12.35 -4.24 -5.21
C THR A 163 -11.31 -3.40 -4.49
N ARG A 164 -11.59 -2.10 -4.36
CA ARG A 164 -10.72 -1.14 -3.67
C ARG A 164 -11.21 -0.93 -2.25
N SER A 165 -10.98 -1.90 -1.36
CA SER A 165 -11.33 -1.73 0.05
C SER A 165 -10.16 -1.14 0.86
N ALA A 166 -10.48 -0.36 1.89
CA ALA A 166 -9.50 0.16 2.83
C ALA A 166 -8.79 -0.97 3.58
N LYS A 167 -9.50 -2.06 3.86
CA LYS A 167 -8.94 -3.27 4.49
C LYS A 167 -7.87 -3.92 3.61
N ASP A 168 -8.17 -4.14 2.33
CA ASP A 168 -7.22 -4.76 1.40
C ASP A 168 -6.00 -3.87 1.19
N LEU A 169 -6.18 -2.54 1.18
CA LEU A 169 -5.07 -1.60 1.15
C LEU A 169 -4.14 -1.76 2.38
N ILE A 170 -4.71 -1.87 3.59
CA ILE A 170 -3.93 -2.09 4.81
C ILE A 170 -3.15 -3.41 4.74
N GLU A 171 -3.80 -4.49 4.26
CA GLU A 171 -3.15 -5.79 4.07
C GLU A 171 -2.02 -5.72 3.04
N TYR A 172 -2.24 -5.00 1.94
CA TYR A 172 -1.22 -4.78 0.91
C TYR A 172 -0.02 -3.97 1.43
N ILE A 173 -0.26 -2.92 2.24
CA ILE A 173 0.79 -2.15 2.92
C ILE A 173 1.59 -3.07 3.85
N CYS A 174 0.91 -3.93 4.63
CA CYS A 174 1.57 -4.93 5.48
C CYS A 174 2.45 -5.89 4.66
N ALA A 175 1.94 -6.39 3.54
CA ALA A 175 2.67 -7.34 2.70
C ALA A 175 3.90 -6.70 2.02
N SER A 176 3.76 -5.44 1.58
CA SER A 176 4.79 -4.70 0.84
C SER A 176 5.92 -4.23 1.75
N PHE A 177 5.59 -3.66 2.91
CA PHE A 177 6.56 -3.02 3.80
C PHE A 177 6.83 -3.84 5.07
N GLY A 178 5.97 -4.78 5.45
CA GLY A 178 6.21 -5.66 6.61
C GLY A 178 7.35 -6.65 6.42
N ARG A 179 7.78 -6.92 5.18
CA ARG A 179 8.95 -7.75 4.88
C ARG A 179 10.27 -7.16 5.38
N TYR A 180 10.32 -5.87 5.69
CA TYR A 180 11.48 -5.28 6.36
C TYR A 180 11.71 -5.89 7.75
N LEU A 181 10.67 -6.40 8.43
CA LEU A 181 10.78 -7.04 9.73
C LEU A 181 11.37 -8.45 9.66
N THR A 182 11.05 -9.22 8.62
CA THR A 182 11.58 -10.59 8.46
C THR A 182 13.06 -10.61 8.06
N ARG A 183 13.55 -9.58 7.35
CA ARG A 183 14.99 -9.45 7.05
C ARG A 183 15.79 -9.01 8.28
N TYR A 184 15.27 -8.10 9.11
CA TYR A 184 15.92 -7.72 10.37
C TYR A 184 15.90 -8.84 11.41
N ALA A 185 14.78 -9.56 11.56
CA ALA A 185 14.72 -10.68 12.48
C ALA A 185 15.68 -11.82 12.10
N ARG A 186 16.04 -11.95 10.81
CA ARG A 186 17.12 -12.85 10.36
C ARG A 186 18.51 -12.26 10.58
N GLY A 187 18.71 -10.97 10.32
CA GLY A 187 20.01 -10.29 10.54
C GLY A 187 20.41 -10.17 12.02
N LEU A 188 19.45 -9.95 12.92
CA LEU A 188 19.67 -9.89 14.38
C LEU A 188 19.97 -11.26 15.00
N LYS A 189 19.56 -12.37 14.37
CA LYS A 189 19.95 -13.72 14.79
C LYS A 189 21.39 -14.08 14.40
N SER A 190 22.02 -13.33 13.50
CA SER A 190 23.38 -13.64 13.00
C SER A 190 24.51 -12.93 13.74
N THR A 191 24.24 -11.93 14.59
CA THR A 191 25.31 -11.12 15.22
C THR A 191 25.45 -11.26 16.73
N ASN A 192 24.51 -11.91 17.43
CA ASN A 192 24.48 -11.92 18.90
C ASN A 192 24.59 -13.34 19.53
N ILE A 193 24.90 -14.40 18.77
CA ILE A 193 25.05 -15.75 19.33
C ILE A 193 26.50 -16.27 19.29
N GLU A 194 27.42 -15.64 18.57
CA GLU A 194 28.81 -16.12 18.47
C GLU A 194 29.84 -15.38 19.35
N ARG A 195 29.44 -14.39 20.17
CA ARG A 195 30.39 -13.70 21.06
C ARG A 195 30.35 -14.10 22.54
N ASP A 196 29.32 -14.81 23.01
CA ASP A 196 29.21 -15.18 24.43
C ASP A 196 29.52 -16.65 24.74
N ALA A 197 29.94 -17.46 23.75
CA ALA A 197 30.38 -18.85 23.99
C ALA A 197 31.86 -18.98 24.41
N SER A 198 32.57 -17.87 24.67
CA SER A 198 34.00 -17.89 25.02
C SER A 198 34.35 -17.41 26.43
N PHE A 199 33.37 -17.01 27.25
CA PHE A 199 33.64 -16.69 28.66
C PHE A 199 33.70 -17.97 29.50
N ARG A 200 34.89 -18.56 29.52
CA ARG A 200 35.36 -19.60 30.44
C ARG A 200 34.95 -19.28 31.88
N GLY A 201 34.12 -20.13 32.47
CA GLY A 201 34.10 -20.37 33.91
C GLY A 201 34.81 -21.70 34.17
N ASN A 202 36.13 -21.65 34.36
CA ASN A 202 36.82 -22.66 35.17
C ASN A 202 36.55 -22.23 36.61
N ASP A 203 35.62 -22.85 37.30
CA ASP A 203 35.53 -22.72 38.75
C ASP A 203 35.36 -24.12 39.36
N GLU A 204 36.13 -24.30 40.40
CA GLU A 204 36.65 -25.54 40.93
C GLU A 204 35.61 -26.32 41.74
N GLU A 205 35.72 -27.64 41.63
CA GLU A 205 34.94 -28.64 42.32
C GLU A 205 35.39 -28.71 43.80
N GLU A 206 34.87 -27.83 44.66
CA GLU A 206 35.09 -27.91 46.10
C GLU A 206 34.22 -29.01 46.73
N LYS A 207 34.94 -30.05 47.16
CA LYS A 207 34.49 -31.30 47.75
C LYS A 207 34.21 -31.09 49.25
N TYR A 208 32.96 -31.15 49.69
CA TYR A 208 32.63 -31.18 51.11
C TYR A 208 32.62 -32.63 51.62
N GLU A 209 33.64 -32.97 52.40
CA GLU A 209 33.76 -34.22 53.16
C GLU A 209 33.07 -34.04 54.52
N TYR A 210 32.11 -34.92 54.82
CA TYR A 210 31.38 -34.97 56.09
C TYR A 210 32.29 -35.50 57.22
N MET A 211 32.40 -34.74 58.31
CA MET A 211 32.74 -35.23 59.65
C MET A 211 31.85 -34.54 60.69
#